data_AF-A0A916VXG9-F1
#
_entry.id   AF-A0A916VXG9-F1
#
_cell.length_a   1.000
_cell.length_b   1.000
_cell.length_c   1.000
_cell.angle_alpha   90.00
_cell.angle_beta   90.00
_cell.angle_gamma   90.00
#
_symmetry.space_group_name_H-M   'P 1'
#
loop_
_entity.id
_entity.type
_entity.pdbx_description
1 polymer ?
#
loop_
_entity_poly.entity_id
_entity_poly.type
_entity_poly.pdbx_seq_one_letter_code
_entity_poly.pdbx_strand_id
1 'polypeptide(L)' 'MEVISLSTEDYQTVINKMVTLNLIGGGIYDAVIAQVVFKVEVNCLLTLNPNHFIRLDEEVTKLVEVLT' A
#
# COMPACT_ATOMS: atom_id res chain seq x y z
N MET A 1 -5.30 -5.83 -18.55
CA MET A 1 -5.49 -4.91 -17.42
C MET A 1 -6.54 -5.52 -16.53
N GLU A 2 -6.17 -5.89 -15.31
CA GLU A 2 -7.08 -6.45 -14.31
C GLU A 2 -7.34 -5.38 -13.25
N VAL A 3 -8.59 -5.24 -12.81
CA VAL A 3 -8.96 -4.30 -11.76
C VAL A 3 -9.21 -5.09 -10.49
N ILE A 4 -8.38 -4.84 -9.46
CA ILE A 4 -8.55 -5.47 -8.16
C ILE A 4 -9.53 -4.64 -7.33
N SER A 5 -10.67 -5.23 -6.99
CA SER A 5 -11.65 -4.62 -6.09
C SER A 5 -11.25 -4.85 -4.63
N LEU A 6 -11.40 -3.82 -3.81
CA LEU A 6 -11.15 -3.88 -2.37
C LEU A 6 -12.48 -4.02 -1.62
N SER A 7 -12.51 -4.91 -0.63
CA SER A 7 -13.65 -5.08 0.27
C SER A 7 -13.61 -4.06 1.41
N THR A 8 -14.70 -4.00 2.18
CA THR A 8 -14.75 -3.21 3.40
C THR A 8 -13.66 -3.62 4.39
N GLU A 9 -13.33 -4.91 4.53
CA GLU A 9 -12.26 -5.36 5.41
C GLU A 9 -10.88 -4.86 4.97
N ASP A 10 -10.63 -4.76 3.65
CA ASP A 10 -9.38 -4.20 3.14
C ASP A 10 -9.23 -2.72 3.55
N TYR A 11 -10.30 -1.93 3.41
CA TYR A 11 -10.31 -0.54 3.86
C TYR A 11 -10.11 -0.40 5.37
N GLN A 12 -10.77 -1.24 6.17
CA GLN A 12 -10.59 -1.23 7.63
C GLN A 12 -9.17 -1.57 8.04
N THR A 13 -8.54 -2.55 7.36
CA THR A 13 -7.14 -2.92 7.58
C THR A 13 -6.22 -1.73 7.32
N VAL A 14 -6.44 -1.02 6.21
CA VAL A 14 -5.67 0.19 5.87
C VAL A 14 -5.87 1.31 6.91
N ILE A 15 -7.11 1.58 7.30
CA ILE A 15 -7.41 2.64 8.29
C ILE A 15 -6.73 2.32 9.63
N ASN A 16 -6.85 1.08 10.10
CA ASN A 16 -6.21 0.66 11.35
C ASN A 16 -4.69 0.84 11.28
N LYS A 17 -4.06 0.46 10.16
CA LYS A 17 -2.62 0.64 9.93
C LYS A 17 -2.21 2.11 9.93
N MET A 18 -2.98 2.98 9.27
CA MET A 18 -2.73 4.42 9.25
C MET A 18 -2.82 5.02 10.66
N VAL A 19 -3.79 4.59 11.47
CA VAL A 19 -3.92 5.00 12.88
C VAL A 19 -2.72 4.52 13.69
N THR A 20 -2.31 3.27 13.56
CA THR A 20 -1.14 2.70 14.27
C THR A 20 0.15 3.44 13.95
N LEU A 21 0.34 3.85 12.70
CA LEU A 21 1.53 4.58 12.23
C LEU A 21 1.42 6.09 12.45
N ASN A 22 0.30 6.59 12.99
CA ASN A 22 -0.01 8.01 13.12
C ASN A 22 0.16 8.78 11.80
N LEU A 23 -0.18 8.14 10.68
CA LEU A 23 -0.15 8.74 9.35
C LEU A 23 -1.50 9.40 9.07
N ILE A 24 -1.46 10.66 8.63
CA ILE A 24 -2.65 11.49 8.39
C ILE A 24 -2.69 12.03 6.96
N GLY A 25 -3.90 12.30 6.47
CA GLY A 25 -4.14 12.96 5.18
C GLY A 25 -3.91 12.06 3.97
N GLY A 26 -3.25 12.61 2.94
CA GLY A 26 -3.17 11.99 1.60
C GLY A 26 -2.47 10.64 1.51
N GLY A 27 -1.73 10.22 2.55
CA GLY A 27 -1.08 8.90 2.58
C GLY A 27 -2.06 7.71 2.59
N ILE A 28 -3.35 7.97 2.79
CA ILE A 28 -4.38 6.92 2.73
C ILE A 28 -4.43 6.24 1.35
N TYR A 29 -4.21 6.97 0.25
CA TYR A 29 -4.23 6.39 -1.08
C TYR A 29 -3.04 5.47 -1.32
N ASP A 30 -1.84 5.87 -0.86
CA ASP A 30 -0.64 5.04 -0.92
C ASP A 30 -0.85 3.73 -0.14
N ALA A 31 -1.49 3.82 1.03
CA ALA A 31 -1.80 2.67 1.88
C ALA A 31 -2.86 1.74 1.27
N VAL A 32 -3.89 2.29 0.63
CA VAL A 32 -4.89 1.51 -0.11
C VAL A 32 -4.24 0.77 -1.29
N ILE A 33 -3.35 1.43 -2.03
CA ILE A 33 -2.60 0.78 -3.13
C ILE A 33 -1.67 -0.31 -2.57
N ALA A 34 -0.96 -0.04 -1.48
CA ALA A 34 -0.09 -1.03 -0.85
C ALA A 34 -0.86 -2.26 -0.33
N GLN A 35 -2.11 -2.09 0.13
CA GLN A 35 -2.95 -3.21 0.59
C GLN A 35 -3.27 -4.21 -0.53
N VAL A 36 -3.37 -3.74 -1.78
CA VAL A 36 -3.60 -4.61 -2.94
C VAL A 36 -2.48 -5.64 -3.05
N VAL A 37 -1.24 -5.24 -2.76
CA VAL A 37 -0.06 -6.13 -2.85
C VAL A 37 -0.25 -7.38 -2.00
N PHE A 38 -0.76 -7.21 -0.78
CA PHE A 38 -1.04 -8.31 0.14
C PHE A 38 -2.28 -9.10 -0.24
N LYS A 39 -3.33 -8.43 -0.74
CA LYS A 39 -4.59 -9.08 -1.11
C LYS A 39 -4.43 -10.10 -2.25
N VAL A 40 -3.61 -9.76 -3.24
CA VAL A 40 -3.40 -10.58 -4.45
C VAL A 40 -2.04 -11.27 -4.49
N GLU A 41 -1.30 -11.21 -3.38
CA GLU A 41 0.00 -11.88 -3.21
C GLU A 41 1.00 -11.61 -4.35
N VAL A 42 1.04 -10.37 -4.85
CA VAL A 42 1.97 -10.00 -5.90
C VAL A 42 3.37 -9.75 -5.33
N ASN A 43 4.38 -9.97 -6.16
CA ASN A 43 5.79 -9.89 -5.77
C ASN A 43 6.39 -8.49 -5.87
N CYS A 44 5.66 -7.50 -6.41
CA CYS A 44 6.20 -6.17 -6.64
C CYS A 44 5.11 -5.09 -6.70
N LEU A 45 5.43 -3.90 -6.17
CA LEU A 45 4.74 -2.63 -6.35
C LEU A 45 5.65 -1.68 -7.14
N LEU A 46 5.32 -1.49 -8.42
CA LEU A 46 6.04 -0.56 -9.29
C LEU A 46 5.59 0.89 -9.04
N THR A 47 6.54 1.80 -8.88
CA THR A 47 6.24 3.23 -8.63
C THR A 47 7.35 4.15 -9.12
N LEU A 48 6.99 5.40 -9.40
CA LEU A 48 7.94 6.51 -9.60
C LEU A 48 8.25 7.24 -8.29
N ASN A 49 7.50 6.98 -7.22
CA ASN A 49 7.58 7.68 -5.95
C ASN A 49 7.73 6.68 -4.78
N PRO A 50 8.90 6.01 -4.64
CA PRO A 50 9.09 4.96 -3.62
C PRO A 50 8.86 5.47 -2.19
N ASN A 51 9.21 6.73 -1.91
CA ASN A 51 9.07 7.37 -0.59
C ASN A 51 7.63 7.38 -0.07
N HIS A 52 6.62 7.31 -0.95
CA HIS A 52 5.22 7.24 -0.56
C HIS A 52 4.85 5.89 0.09
N PHE A 53 5.55 4.82 -0.30
CA PHE A 53 5.24 3.44 0.07
C PHE A 53 6.16 2.89 1.15
N ILE A 54 7.46 3.20 1.13
CA ILE A 54 8.43 2.66 2.11
C ILE A 54 8.14 3.07 3.56
N ARG A 55 7.41 4.19 3.75
CA ARG A 55 6.99 4.67 5.08
C ARG A 55 5.84 3.86 5.70
N LEU A 56 5.21 2.97 4.93
CA LEU A 56 3.97 2.29 5.32
C LEU A 56 4.22 0.97 6.03
N ASP A 57 5.27 0.23 5.66
CA ASP A 57 5.58 -1.08 6.23
C ASP A 57 6.94 -1.58 5.76
N GLU A 58 7.61 -2.41 6.58
CA GLU A 58 8.82 -3.12 6.16
C GLU A 58 8.54 -4.12 5.04
N GLU A 59 7.41 -4.83 5.07
CA GLU A 59 7.01 -5.78 4.03
C GLU A 59 6.70 -5.06 2.72
N VAL A 60 6.00 -3.92 2.77
CA VAL A 60 5.78 -3.08 1.58
C VAL A 60 7.11 -2.59 1.01
N THR A 61 8.03 -2.17 1.88
CA THR A 61 9.37 -1.67 1.46
C THR A 61 10.14 -2.71 0.65
N LYS A 62 10.07 -3.98 1.03
CA LYS A 62 10.74 -5.09 0.31
C LYS A 62 10.16 -5.34 -1.09
N LEU A 63 8.92 -4.91 -1.34
CA LEU A 63 8.19 -5.15 -2.58
C LEU A 63 8.19 -3.92 -3.51
N VAL A 64 8.68 -2.76 -3.06
CA VAL A 64 8.72 -1.54 -3.87
C VAL A 64 9.85 -1.61 -4.89
N GLU A 65 9.51 -1.50 -6.18
CA GLU A 65 10.47 -1.33 -7.27
C GLU A 65 10.28 0.02 -7.95
N VAL A 66 11.40 0.68 -8.28
CA VAL A 66 11.39 1.99 -8.95
C VAL A 66 11.40 1.78 -10.45
N LEU A 67 10.39 2.31 -11.13
CA LEU A 67 10.36 2.39 -12.60
C LEU A 67 11.50 3.32 -13.06
N THR A 68 12.49 2.73 -13.73
CA THR A 68 13.66 3.43 -14.31
C THR A 68 13.53 3.58 -15.82
#